data_AF-A0A2G0WD21-F1
#
_entry.id   AF-A0A2G0WD21-F1
#
_cell.length_a   1.000
_cell.length_b   1.000
_cell.length_c   1.000
_cell.angle_alpha   90.00
_cell.angle_beta   90.00
_cell.angle_gamma   90.00
#
_symmetry.space_group_name_H-M   'P 1'
#
loop_
_entity.id
_entity.type
_entity.pdbx_description
1 polymer ?
#
loop_
_entity_poly.entity_id
_entity_poly.type
_entity_poly.pdbx_seq_one_letter_code
_entity_poly.pdbx_strand_id
1 'polypeptide(L)'
;MQRIQELRTTLGVPMADFAKALGVSEQVIGQWESGEAEPGVPALRDIATLLGTNVDDLMDFATSGRRITSQHWVPGDDAIFDGFWGRMGLLLPGETNCTWYPVTFAEYSQITDSLSIEHAEPQWLVVSTLNNRKLLLNPALIRRIRLLDDAADRPEDDAWQLGWDSEQGLTPELYRALGEYFTDELAFDTNNSPVAQQVIHTLIAQHDLTSAKVMHLISDTHVHLASGTTANVRAANADIYNLVLDAYAGMPLGISLSTRDSEEENHFSPSQVALVDIPLLQYQTAEIEASAEMEGV
;
A
#
# COMPACT_ATOMS: atom_id res chain seq x y z
N MET A 1 6.06 23.71 9.11
CA MET A 1 5.43 22.41 8.87
C MET A 1 5.26 21.74 10.24
N GLN A 2 4.33 22.25 11.06
CA GLN A 2 4.22 21.94 12.51
C GLN A 2 4.03 20.45 12.83
N ARG A 3 3.76 19.64 11.79
CA ARG A 3 3.43 18.22 11.85
C ARG A 3 4.62 17.27 11.78
N ILE A 4 5.73 17.65 11.15
CA ILE A 4 6.96 16.84 11.24
C ILE A 4 7.32 16.67 12.72
N GLN A 5 7.21 17.75 13.50
CA GLN A 5 7.43 17.73 14.94
C GLN A 5 6.43 16.82 15.65
N GLU A 6 5.14 16.93 15.35
CA GLU A 6 4.07 16.12 15.97
C GLU A 6 4.27 14.62 15.72
N LEU A 7 4.49 14.22 14.47
CA LEU A 7 4.74 12.82 14.10
C LEU A 7 6.02 12.30 14.74
N ARG A 8 7.11 13.06 14.63
CA ARG A 8 8.41 12.70 15.20
C ARG A 8 8.31 12.53 16.72
N THR A 9 7.65 13.44 17.42
CA THR A 9 7.51 13.38 18.89
C THR A 9 6.56 12.27 19.33
N THR A 10 5.51 11.99 18.57
CA THR A 10 4.60 10.85 18.82
C THR A 10 5.33 9.51 18.69
N LEU A 11 6.23 9.39 17.71
CA LEU A 11 7.12 8.24 17.55
C LEU A 11 8.31 8.24 18.54
N GLY A 12 8.42 9.24 19.42
CA GLY A 12 9.49 9.34 20.41
C GLY A 12 10.88 9.60 19.82
N VAL A 13 10.96 10.08 18.57
CA VAL A 13 12.23 10.30 17.87
C VAL A 13 12.85 11.65 18.27
N PRO A 14 14.06 11.70 18.84
CA PRO A 14 14.73 12.96 19.17
C PRO A 14 15.10 13.76 17.91
N MET A 15 15.05 15.09 18.00
CA MET A 15 15.39 15.96 16.87
C MET A 15 16.82 15.75 16.35
N ALA A 16 17.77 15.49 17.25
CA ALA A 16 19.15 15.19 16.92
C ALA A 16 19.29 13.88 16.12
N ASP A 17 18.56 12.83 16.50
CA ASP A 17 18.58 11.55 15.79
C ASP A 17 17.90 11.67 14.42
N PHE A 18 16.82 12.44 14.35
CA PHE A 18 16.12 12.73 13.10
C PHE A 18 17.00 13.52 12.11
N ALA A 19 17.65 14.58 12.59
CA ALA A 19 18.60 15.37 11.81
C ALA A 19 19.75 14.51 11.29
N LYS A 20 20.31 13.66 12.17
CA LYS A 20 21.38 12.72 11.83
C LYS A 20 20.94 11.71 10.76
N ALA A 21 19.74 11.15 10.88
CA ALA A 21 19.20 10.19 9.90
C ALA A 21 18.99 10.84 8.52
N LEU A 22 18.58 12.11 8.50
CA LEU A 22 18.38 12.90 7.28
C LEU A 22 19.67 13.54 6.74
N GLY A 23 20.79 13.43 7.45
CA GLY A 23 22.06 14.04 7.05
C GLY A 23 22.05 15.58 7.06
N VAL A 24 21.16 16.20 7.84
CA VAL A 24 21.04 17.67 7.97
C VAL A 24 21.32 18.14 9.40
N SER A 25 21.38 19.46 9.62
CA SER A 25 21.54 19.99 10.98
C SER A 25 20.21 20.09 11.72
N GLU A 26 20.27 20.04 13.05
CA GLU A 26 19.11 20.31 13.92
C GLU A 26 18.44 21.66 13.63
N GLN A 27 19.21 22.67 13.20
CA GLN A 27 18.67 23.95 12.77
C GLN A 27 17.77 23.83 11.53
N VAL A 28 18.16 23.01 10.55
CA VAL A 28 17.35 22.77 9.34
C VAL A 28 16.04 22.07 9.72
N ILE A 29 16.10 21.06 10.60
CA ILE A 29 14.88 20.42 11.14
C ILE A 29 13.98 21.44 11.83
N GLY A 30 14.56 22.30 12.68
CA GLY A 30 13.80 23.37 13.34
C GLY A 30 13.10 24.31 12.37
N GLN A 31 13.74 24.67 11.25
CA GLN A 31 13.13 25.49 10.20
C GLN A 31 11.99 24.78 9.47
N TRP A 32 12.13 23.48 9.20
CA TRP A 32 11.05 22.68 8.60
C TRP A 32 9.87 22.54 9.57
N GLU A 33 10.12 22.21 10.83
CA GLU A 33 9.10 22.07 11.86
C GLU A 33 8.36 23.39 12.10
N SER A 34 9.06 24.53 12.18
CA SER A 34 8.43 25.85 12.33
C SER A 34 7.73 26.36 11.06
N GLY A 35 8.10 25.84 9.88
CA GLY A 35 7.58 26.31 8.58
C GLY A 35 8.30 27.53 8.04
N GLU A 36 9.47 27.86 8.60
CA GLU A 36 10.37 28.87 8.05
C GLU A 36 10.99 28.44 6.71
N ALA A 37 11.09 27.13 6.46
CA ALA A 37 11.53 26.56 5.20
C ALA A 37 10.76 25.28 4.87
N GLU A 38 10.72 24.92 3.59
CA GLU A 38 10.15 23.66 3.12
C GLU A 38 11.27 22.69 2.68
N PRO A 39 11.20 21.40 3.06
CA PRO A 39 12.07 20.37 2.53
C PRO A 39 11.81 20.17 1.02
N GLY A 40 12.87 19.92 0.24
CA GLY A 40 12.74 19.50 -1.15
C GLY A 40 12.23 18.06 -1.26
N VAL A 41 11.88 17.62 -2.47
CA VAL A 41 11.31 16.28 -2.75
C VAL A 41 12.15 15.13 -2.15
N PRO A 42 13.48 15.08 -2.31
CA PRO A 42 14.28 14.01 -1.70
C PRO A 42 14.17 13.98 -0.17
N ALA A 43 14.22 15.15 0.47
CA ALA A 43 14.10 15.26 1.92
C ALA A 43 12.70 14.90 2.41
N LEU A 44 11.64 15.26 1.66
CA LEU A 44 10.27 14.87 1.97
C LEU A 44 10.10 13.34 1.94
N ARG A 45 10.65 12.66 0.94
CA ARG A 45 10.61 11.20 0.85
C ARG A 45 11.38 10.52 1.97
N ASP A 46 12.54 11.05 2.33
CA ASP A 46 13.31 10.55 3.47
C ASP A 46 12.55 10.75 4.79
N ILE A 47 11.93 11.93 4.98
CA ILE A 47 11.09 12.24 6.14
C ILE A 47 9.91 11.26 6.23
N ALA A 48 9.18 11.07 5.12
CA ALA A 48 8.06 10.12 5.07
C ALA A 48 8.52 8.70 5.41
N THR A 49 9.66 8.28 4.84
CA THR A 49 10.23 6.96 5.10
C THR A 49 10.59 6.78 6.57
N LEU A 50 11.26 7.76 7.19
CA LEU A 50 11.66 7.70 8.60
C LEU A 50 10.48 7.75 9.57
N LEU A 51 9.42 8.46 9.19
CA LEU A 51 8.17 8.51 9.97
C LEU A 51 7.25 7.32 9.66
N GLY A 52 7.63 6.46 8.71
CA GLY A 52 6.90 5.27 8.32
C GLY A 52 5.59 5.56 7.60
N THR A 53 5.49 6.68 6.87
CA THR A 53 4.30 7.15 6.14
C THR A 53 4.64 7.46 4.67
N ASN A 54 3.82 8.25 3.97
CA ASN A 54 4.03 8.74 2.62
C ASN A 54 3.98 10.27 2.55
N VAL A 55 4.50 10.83 1.46
CA VAL A 55 4.57 12.28 1.24
C VAL A 55 3.17 12.91 1.19
N ASP A 56 2.18 12.24 0.60
CA ASP A 56 0.82 12.76 0.47
C ASP A 56 0.17 12.96 1.85
N ASP A 57 0.27 11.96 2.74
CA ASP A 57 -0.18 12.04 4.13
C ASP A 57 0.52 13.16 4.91
N LEU A 58 1.83 13.37 4.69
CA LEU A 58 2.55 14.48 5.31
C LEU A 58 2.00 15.86 4.88
N MET A 59 1.55 15.97 3.64
CA MET A 59 1.02 17.21 3.07
C MET A 59 -0.46 17.42 3.45
N ASP A 60 -1.28 16.37 3.38
CA ASP A 60 -2.75 16.41 3.48
C ASP A 60 -3.31 16.28 4.91
N PHE A 61 -2.48 15.93 5.89
CA PHE A 61 -2.93 15.78 7.29
C PHE A 61 -3.60 17.05 7.88
N ALA A 62 -3.40 18.23 7.27
CA ALA A 62 -4.05 19.48 7.69
C ALA A 62 -5.55 19.47 7.61
N THR A 63 -6.00 18.86 6.54
CA THR A 63 -7.25 19.18 5.87
C THR A 63 -8.14 17.96 5.92
N SER A 64 -7.56 16.77 6.01
CA SER A 64 -8.29 15.50 6.03
C SER A 64 -8.74 15.08 7.44
N GLY A 65 -7.98 15.42 8.49
CA GLY A 65 -8.21 14.88 9.84
C GLY A 65 -8.14 13.35 9.92
N ARG A 66 -7.61 12.70 8.87
CA ARG A 66 -7.46 11.24 8.78
C ARG A 66 -6.22 10.81 9.55
N ARG A 67 -6.28 9.60 10.13
CA ARG A 67 -5.10 8.95 10.69
C ARG A 67 -4.09 8.64 9.59
N ILE A 68 -2.83 8.76 9.94
CA ILE A 68 -1.70 8.47 9.05
C ILE A 68 -1.45 6.98 9.05
N THR A 69 -1.54 6.36 7.87
CA THR A 69 -1.18 4.95 7.70
C THR A 69 0.32 4.79 7.94
N SER A 70 0.70 3.85 8.80
CA SER A 70 2.11 3.61 9.10
C SER A 70 2.52 2.14 9.14
N GLN A 71 3.72 1.86 8.63
CA GLN A 71 4.37 0.55 8.80
C GLN A 71 4.89 0.32 10.22
N HIS A 72 5.00 1.36 11.04
CA HIS A 72 5.42 1.22 12.42
C HIS A 72 4.33 0.56 13.24
N TRP A 73 4.74 -0.30 14.16
CA TRP A 73 3.82 -0.75 15.20
C TRP A 73 3.46 0.43 16.10
N VAL A 74 2.18 0.67 16.24
CA VAL A 74 1.63 1.68 17.15
C VAL A 74 0.55 1.00 18.02
N PRO A 75 0.50 1.25 19.33
CA PRO A 75 -0.44 0.55 20.20
C PRO A 75 -1.91 0.88 19.88
N GLY A 76 -2.65 -0.09 19.35
CA GLY A 76 -4.12 -0.04 19.25
C GLY A 76 -4.67 1.14 18.45
N ASP A 77 -5.66 1.82 19.02
CA ASP A 77 -6.40 2.94 18.40
C ASP A 77 -5.71 4.28 18.70
N ASP A 78 -4.54 4.50 18.10
CA ASP A 78 -3.82 5.78 18.21
C ASP A 78 -4.56 6.89 17.46
N ALA A 79 -4.51 8.11 18.02
CA ALA A 79 -5.24 9.26 17.48
C ALA A 79 -4.61 9.82 16.20
N ILE A 80 -3.32 9.59 15.98
CA ILE A 80 -2.55 10.12 14.86
C ILE A 80 -2.26 9.01 13.85
N PHE A 81 -1.82 7.85 14.32
CA PHE A 81 -1.38 6.76 13.45
C PHE A 81 -2.40 5.63 13.37
N ASP A 82 -2.51 5.07 12.17
CA ASP A 82 -3.04 3.73 11.94
C ASP A 82 -1.87 2.81 11.60
N GLY A 83 -1.29 2.20 12.64
CA GLY A 83 -0.04 1.45 12.57
C GLY A 83 -0.21 -0.01 12.17
N PHE A 84 0.92 -0.67 11.90
CA PHE A 84 1.00 -2.10 11.67
C PHE A 84 0.43 -2.89 12.84
N TRP A 85 -0.58 -3.71 12.57
CA TRP A 85 -1.22 -4.58 13.56
C TRP A 85 -0.72 -6.03 13.46
N GLY A 86 -0.59 -6.51 12.24
CA GLY A 86 -0.36 -7.92 11.97
C GLY A 86 -0.64 -8.24 10.51
N ARG A 87 -1.10 -9.46 10.24
CA ARG A 87 -1.18 -9.99 8.88
C ARG A 87 -2.54 -10.59 8.60
N MET A 88 -3.04 -10.31 7.40
CA MET A 88 -4.17 -11.00 6.80
C MET A 88 -3.67 -12.11 5.89
N GLY A 89 -4.08 -13.35 6.15
CA GLY A 89 -3.78 -14.52 5.33
C GLY A 89 -4.97 -14.93 4.46
N LEU A 90 -4.77 -15.06 3.16
CA LEU A 90 -5.81 -15.48 2.21
C LEU A 90 -5.48 -16.86 1.64
N LEU A 91 -6.32 -17.86 1.92
CA LEU A 91 -6.26 -19.14 1.24
C LEU A 91 -7.10 -19.07 -0.05
N LEU A 92 -6.43 -18.87 -1.17
CA LEU A 92 -7.06 -18.75 -2.48
C LEU A 92 -7.56 -20.10 -3.03
N PRO A 93 -8.51 -20.11 -3.98
CA PRO A 93 -8.85 -21.31 -4.73
C PRO A 93 -7.61 -21.96 -5.37
N GLY A 94 -7.52 -23.30 -5.33
CA GLY A 94 -6.36 -24.04 -5.86
C GLY A 94 -5.15 -24.09 -4.93
N GLU A 95 -5.05 -23.19 -3.95
CA GLU A 95 -3.89 -23.12 -3.05
C GLU A 95 -4.01 -24.01 -1.81
N THR A 96 -2.85 -24.34 -1.23
CA THR A 96 -2.73 -25.12 0.01
C THR A 96 -2.28 -24.28 1.21
N ASN A 97 -1.69 -23.12 0.97
CA ASN A 97 -1.20 -22.19 1.99
C ASN A 97 -1.79 -20.80 1.76
N CYS A 98 -1.80 -19.98 2.80
CA CYS A 98 -2.23 -18.60 2.71
C CYS A 98 -1.14 -17.73 2.06
N THR A 99 -1.58 -16.79 1.21
CA THR A 99 -0.80 -15.59 0.89
C THR A 99 -1.01 -14.57 2.01
N TRP A 100 0.06 -14.03 2.58
CA TRP A 100 0.01 -13.16 3.75
C TRP A 100 0.30 -11.71 3.39
N TYR A 101 -0.52 -10.80 3.91
CA TYR A 101 -0.44 -9.38 3.67
C TYR A 101 -0.36 -8.61 5.00
N PRO A 102 0.65 -7.75 5.22
CA PRO A 102 0.70 -6.89 6.39
C PRO A 102 -0.41 -5.82 6.30
N VAL A 103 -1.16 -5.65 7.39
CA VAL A 103 -2.29 -4.71 7.46
C VAL A 103 -2.20 -3.87 8.73
N THR A 104 -2.88 -2.73 8.71
CA THR A 104 -3.00 -1.86 9.86
C THR A 104 -4.10 -2.32 10.80
N PHE A 105 -4.19 -1.67 11.97
CA PHE A 105 -5.26 -1.93 12.93
C PHE A 105 -6.64 -1.53 12.39
N ALA A 106 -6.76 -0.42 11.68
CA ALA A 106 -8.04 -0.01 11.10
C ALA A 106 -8.52 -0.98 10.02
N GLU A 107 -7.61 -1.46 9.16
CA GLU A 107 -7.93 -2.47 8.14
C GLU A 107 -8.37 -3.78 8.81
N TYR A 108 -7.67 -4.23 9.87
CA TYR A 108 -8.13 -5.36 10.70
C TYR A 108 -9.55 -5.15 11.22
N SER A 109 -9.83 -4.00 11.87
CA SER A 109 -11.14 -3.71 12.45
C SER A 109 -12.23 -3.74 11.37
N GLN A 110 -11.99 -3.06 10.24
CA GLN A 110 -12.92 -3.01 9.11
C GLN A 110 -13.21 -4.40 8.54
N ILE A 111 -12.19 -5.25 8.37
CA ILE A 111 -12.38 -6.62 7.91
C ILE A 111 -13.24 -7.41 8.91
N THR A 112 -12.94 -7.32 10.21
CA THR A 112 -13.71 -8.07 11.23
C THR A 112 -15.16 -7.64 11.29
N ASP A 113 -15.43 -6.33 11.22
CA ASP A 113 -16.79 -5.79 11.23
C ASP A 113 -17.55 -6.28 9.99
N SER A 114 -16.92 -6.18 8.82
CA SER A 114 -17.54 -6.58 7.55
C SER A 114 -17.83 -8.08 7.47
N LEU A 115 -16.96 -8.93 8.03
CA LEU A 115 -17.16 -10.39 8.06
C LEU A 115 -18.17 -10.83 9.13
N SER A 116 -18.42 -10.02 10.16
CA SER A 116 -19.33 -10.35 11.26
C SER A 116 -20.79 -9.96 10.98
N ILE A 117 -21.03 -9.13 9.97
CA ILE A 117 -22.36 -8.64 9.60
C ILE A 117 -22.94 -9.50 8.47
N GLU A 118 -24.19 -9.93 8.64
CA GLU A 118 -24.93 -10.61 7.58
C GLU A 118 -25.47 -9.58 6.59
N HIS A 119 -25.12 -9.74 5.30
CA HIS A 119 -25.55 -8.84 4.24
C HIS A 119 -26.67 -9.49 3.42
N ALA A 120 -27.68 -8.71 3.04
CA ALA A 120 -28.77 -9.17 2.20
C ALA A 120 -28.31 -9.51 0.77
N GLU A 121 -27.25 -8.85 0.31
CA GLU A 121 -26.60 -9.08 -0.98
C GLU A 121 -25.11 -9.40 -0.76
N PRO A 122 -24.47 -10.18 -1.64
CA PRO A 122 -23.04 -10.43 -1.56
C PRO A 122 -22.26 -9.10 -1.59
N GLN A 123 -21.34 -8.92 -0.64
CA GLN A 123 -20.44 -7.77 -0.61
C GLN A 123 -19.00 -8.23 -0.77
N TRP A 124 -18.28 -7.51 -1.64
CA TRP A 124 -16.85 -7.65 -1.75
C TRP A 124 -16.17 -6.87 -0.63
N LEU A 125 -15.05 -7.39 -0.14
CA LEU A 125 -14.21 -6.66 0.80
C LEU A 125 -13.15 -5.90 0.04
N VAL A 126 -12.90 -4.67 0.44
CA VAL A 126 -11.81 -3.85 -0.10
C VAL A 126 -10.81 -3.60 1.02
N VAL A 127 -9.56 -4.03 0.83
CA VAL A 127 -8.52 -3.98 1.85
C VAL A 127 -7.27 -3.34 1.27
N SER A 128 -6.70 -2.37 1.98
CA SER A 128 -5.38 -1.80 1.66
C SER A 128 -4.33 -2.44 2.57
N THR A 129 -3.16 -2.72 2.00
CA THR A 129 -2.09 -3.44 2.69
C THR A 129 -0.82 -2.60 2.73
N LEU A 130 0.02 -2.85 3.72
CA LEU A 130 1.29 -2.13 3.89
C LEU A 130 2.36 -2.57 2.88
N ASN A 131 2.13 -3.65 2.13
CA ASN A 131 3.02 -4.09 1.06
C ASN A 131 2.54 -3.69 -0.35
N ASN A 132 1.99 -2.47 -0.47
CA ASN A 132 1.57 -1.86 -1.73
C ASN A 132 0.47 -2.62 -2.50
N ARG A 133 -0.48 -3.27 -1.81
CA ARG A 133 -1.62 -3.94 -2.46
C ARG A 133 -2.95 -3.37 -2.01
N LYS A 134 -3.84 -3.16 -2.98
CA LYS A 134 -5.28 -2.88 -2.83
C LYS A 134 -6.03 -4.13 -3.29
N LEU A 135 -6.64 -4.83 -2.35
CA LEU A 135 -7.26 -6.13 -2.56
C LEU A 135 -8.77 -5.98 -2.62
N LEU A 136 -9.39 -6.54 -3.66
CA LEU A 136 -10.83 -6.63 -3.82
C LEU A 136 -11.21 -8.11 -3.73
N LEU A 137 -11.71 -8.52 -2.58
CA LEU A 137 -11.95 -9.91 -2.24
C LEU A 137 -13.41 -10.26 -2.41
N ASN A 138 -13.68 -11.44 -2.96
CA ASN A 138 -15.00 -12.06 -2.92
C ASN A 138 -15.03 -13.13 -1.81
N PRO A 139 -15.59 -12.84 -0.61
CA PRO A 139 -15.55 -13.78 0.51
C PRO A 139 -16.24 -15.11 0.22
N ALA A 140 -17.18 -15.15 -0.74
CA ALA A 140 -17.87 -16.38 -1.12
C ALA A 140 -16.96 -17.38 -1.87
N LEU A 141 -15.84 -16.92 -2.42
CA LEU A 141 -14.90 -17.74 -3.19
C LEU A 141 -13.55 -17.94 -2.49
N ILE A 142 -13.19 -17.06 -1.55
CA ILE A 142 -12.00 -17.25 -0.71
C ILE A 142 -12.22 -18.45 0.21
N ARG A 143 -11.28 -19.41 0.22
CA ARG A 143 -11.44 -20.64 1.03
C ARG A 143 -11.28 -20.39 2.52
N ARG A 144 -10.43 -19.42 2.89
CA ARG A 144 -10.21 -19.01 4.27
C ARG A 144 -9.56 -17.63 4.32
N ILE A 145 -10.08 -16.76 5.18
CA ILE A 145 -9.44 -15.52 5.59
C ILE A 145 -8.91 -15.72 7.02
N ARG A 146 -7.66 -15.39 7.26
CA ARG A 146 -7.01 -15.41 8.58
C ARG A 146 -6.58 -14.01 8.94
N LEU A 147 -6.76 -13.65 10.19
CA LEU A 147 -6.24 -12.41 10.76
C LEU A 147 -5.33 -12.83 11.92
N LEU A 148 -4.06 -12.46 11.84
CA LEU A 148 -3.05 -12.84 12.81
C LEU A 148 -2.30 -11.59 13.30
N ASP A 149 -2.49 -11.27 14.58
CA ASP A 149 -1.70 -10.24 15.29
C ASP A 149 -0.20 -10.59 15.23
N ASP A 150 0.67 -9.58 15.11
CA ASP A 150 2.12 -9.78 15.08
C ASP A 150 2.68 -10.51 16.32
N ALA A 151 2.01 -10.40 17.47
CA ALA A 151 2.39 -11.11 18.68
C ALA A 151 1.97 -12.60 18.71
N ALA A 152 1.17 -13.06 17.74
CA ALA A 152 0.64 -14.42 17.74
C ALA A 152 1.59 -15.44 17.10
N ASP A 153 1.50 -16.68 17.57
CA ASP A 153 2.25 -17.79 16.97
C ASP A 153 1.76 -18.08 15.54
N ARG A 154 2.70 -18.47 14.67
CA ARG A 154 2.37 -18.88 13.30
C ARG A 154 1.45 -20.11 13.30
N PRO A 155 0.52 -20.22 12.33
CA PRO A 155 -0.34 -21.40 12.23
C PRO A 155 0.42 -22.67 11.87
N GLU A 156 0.06 -23.79 12.49
CA GLU A 156 0.71 -25.10 12.25
C GLU A 156 0.34 -25.74 10.90
N ASP A 157 -0.83 -25.40 10.36
CA ASP A 157 -1.38 -25.94 9.11
C ASP A 157 -1.07 -25.09 7.88
N ASP A 158 -0.08 -24.20 7.98
CA ASP A 158 0.35 -23.29 6.92
C ASP A 158 1.88 -23.32 6.81
N ALA A 159 2.40 -23.33 5.59
CA ALA A 159 3.85 -23.30 5.35
C ALA A 159 4.51 -22.00 5.82
N TRP A 160 3.72 -20.95 6.12
CA TRP A 160 4.18 -19.66 6.61
C TRP A 160 5.22 -19.01 5.68
N GLN A 161 4.88 -18.97 4.39
CA GLN A 161 5.73 -18.38 3.37
C GLN A 161 5.35 -16.91 3.18
N LEU A 162 6.12 -16.02 3.83
CA LEU A 162 6.00 -14.58 3.63
C LEU A 162 6.73 -14.17 2.36
N GLY A 163 6.16 -13.22 1.61
CA GLY A 163 6.89 -12.51 0.57
C GLY A 163 8.01 -11.67 1.17
N TRP A 164 8.96 -11.26 0.32
CA TRP A 164 10.15 -10.52 0.73
C TRP A 164 9.84 -9.16 1.40
N ASP A 165 8.67 -8.58 1.10
CA ASP A 165 8.16 -7.33 1.67
C ASP A 165 6.95 -7.54 2.58
N SER A 166 6.59 -8.79 2.89
CA SER A 166 5.34 -9.12 3.58
C SER A 166 5.49 -9.25 5.10
N GLU A 167 6.68 -8.97 5.63
CA GLU A 167 6.91 -8.98 7.08
C GLU A 167 6.17 -7.83 7.76
N GLN A 168 6.44 -6.58 7.36
CA GLN A 168 5.75 -5.37 7.85
C GLN A 168 5.33 -4.43 6.70
N GLY A 169 5.65 -4.77 5.44
CA GLY A 169 5.58 -3.83 4.33
C GLY A 169 6.83 -2.98 4.21
N LEU A 170 6.86 -2.14 3.17
CA LEU A 170 7.80 -1.03 3.03
C LEU A 170 7.02 0.28 3.02
N THR A 171 7.72 1.41 3.21
CA THR A 171 7.07 2.69 3.03
C THR A 171 6.72 2.91 1.56
N PRO A 172 5.60 3.59 1.26
CA PRO A 172 5.20 3.95 -0.10
C PRO A 172 6.33 4.58 -0.94
N GLU A 173 7.19 5.39 -0.33
CA GLU A 173 8.31 6.01 -1.04
C GLU A 173 9.37 5.02 -1.52
N LEU A 174 9.59 3.91 -0.79
CA LEU A 174 10.51 2.86 -1.24
C LEU A 174 9.95 2.08 -2.43
N TYR A 175 8.63 1.85 -2.47
CA TYR A 175 7.97 1.27 -3.64
C TYR A 175 8.04 2.21 -4.85
N ARG A 176 7.83 3.52 -4.66
CA ARG A 176 8.00 4.53 -5.72
C ARG A 176 9.43 4.56 -6.26
N ALA A 177 10.41 4.60 -5.36
CA ALA A 177 11.83 4.62 -5.73
C ALA A 177 12.27 3.33 -6.44
N LEU A 178 11.75 2.15 -6.03
CA LEU A 178 11.95 0.89 -6.77
C LEU A 178 11.40 0.99 -8.20
N GLY A 179 10.20 1.56 -8.37
CA GLY A 179 9.61 1.76 -9.69
C GLY A 179 10.46 2.69 -10.55
N GLU A 180 10.77 3.87 -10.05
CA GLU A 180 11.64 4.85 -10.72
C GLU A 180 12.98 4.23 -11.14
N TYR A 181 13.62 3.44 -10.28
CA TYR A 181 14.88 2.77 -10.62
C TYR A 181 14.81 1.92 -11.90
N PHE A 182 13.69 1.23 -12.13
CA PHE A 182 13.51 0.36 -13.30
C PHE A 182 12.84 1.03 -14.50
N THR A 183 12.16 2.16 -14.30
CA THR A 183 11.34 2.79 -15.36
C THR A 183 11.81 4.18 -15.76
N ASP A 184 12.45 4.94 -14.86
CA ASP A 184 12.87 6.33 -15.08
C ASP A 184 14.11 6.68 -14.21
N GLU A 185 15.30 6.43 -14.76
CA GLU A 185 16.59 6.69 -14.11
C GLU A 185 16.75 8.18 -13.73
N LEU A 186 16.22 9.10 -14.54
CA LEU A 186 16.33 10.53 -14.26
C LEU A 186 15.47 10.93 -13.05
N ALA A 187 14.24 10.42 -12.98
CA ALA A 187 13.37 10.62 -11.81
C ALA A 187 13.98 9.98 -10.56
N PHE A 188 14.56 8.78 -10.69
CA PHE A 188 15.24 8.11 -9.58
C PHE A 188 16.37 8.96 -9.00
N ASP A 189 17.25 9.49 -9.85
CA ASP A 189 18.38 10.32 -9.46
C ASP A 189 17.96 11.66 -8.86
N THR A 190 16.87 12.24 -9.36
CA THR A 190 16.41 13.59 -8.99
C THR A 190 15.56 13.58 -7.71
N ASN A 191 14.70 12.59 -7.56
CA ASN A 191 13.67 12.57 -6.50
C ASN A 191 14.12 11.84 -5.23
N ASN A 192 15.19 11.03 -5.29
CA ASN A 192 15.65 10.23 -4.16
C ASN A 192 17.00 10.69 -3.65
N SER A 193 17.16 10.77 -2.33
CA SER A 193 18.44 11.12 -1.71
C SER A 193 19.49 10.03 -1.97
N PRO A 194 20.79 10.33 -1.87
CA PRO A 194 21.84 9.30 -1.97
C PRO A 194 21.66 8.16 -0.96
N VAL A 195 21.06 8.45 0.21
CA VAL A 195 20.74 7.43 1.23
C VAL A 195 19.62 6.52 0.73
N ALA A 196 18.52 7.09 0.25
CA ALA A 196 17.41 6.33 -0.32
C ALA A 196 17.85 5.48 -1.53
N GLN A 197 18.66 6.05 -2.43
CA GLN A 197 19.22 5.32 -3.57
C GLN A 197 20.04 4.10 -3.11
N GLN A 198 20.88 4.26 -2.09
CA GLN A 198 21.66 3.16 -1.52
C GLN A 198 20.77 2.08 -0.87
N VAL A 199 19.66 2.48 -0.23
CA VAL A 199 18.65 1.54 0.29
C VAL A 199 18.05 0.73 -0.86
N ILE A 200 17.64 1.38 -1.96
CA ILE A 200 17.09 0.70 -3.13
C ILE A 200 18.08 -0.29 -3.75
N HIS A 201 19.34 0.11 -3.95
CA HIS A 201 20.38 -0.81 -4.43
C HIS A 201 20.57 -2.02 -3.50
N THR A 202 20.47 -1.80 -2.19
CA THR A 202 20.60 -2.86 -1.19
C THR A 202 19.42 -3.83 -1.26
N LEU A 203 18.18 -3.33 -1.34
CA LEU A 203 16.98 -4.15 -1.50
C LEU A 203 17.03 -5.00 -2.78
N ILE A 204 17.42 -4.39 -3.90
CA ILE A 204 17.57 -5.08 -5.19
C ILE A 204 18.56 -6.23 -5.07
N ALA A 205 19.74 -5.98 -4.48
CA ALA A 205 20.76 -7.00 -4.33
C ALA A 205 20.37 -8.11 -3.35
N GLN A 206 19.72 -7.75 -2.23
CA GLN A 206 19.32 -8.71 -1.19
C GLN A 206 18.21 -9.66 -1.64
N HIS A 207 17.25 -9.17 -2.43
CA HIS A 207 16.06 -9.93 -2.82
C HIS A 207 16.06 -10.33 -4.31
N ASP A 208 17.16 -10.09 -5.03
CA ASP A 208 17.29 -10.39 -6.46
C ASP A 208 16.12 -9.78 -7.27
N LEU A 209 15.84 -8.50 -7.01
CA LEU A 209 14.72 -7.80 -7.66
C LEU A 209 15.10 -7.50 -9.10
N THR A 210 14.37 -8.10 -10.03
CA THR A 210 14.49 -7.82 -11.47
C THR A 210 13.45 -6.80 -11.90
N SER A 211 13.65 -6.15 -13.04
CA SER A 211 12.64 -5.27 -13.65
C SER A 211 11.27 -5.96 -13.72
N ALA A 212 11.20 -7.21 -14.18
CA ALA A 212 9.94 -7.96 -14.23
C ALA A 212 9.28 -8.13 -12.85
N LYS A 213 10.04 -8.52 -11.80
CA LYS A 213 9.51 -8.66 -10.44
C LYS A 213 8.98 -7.33 -9.90
N VAL A 214 9.65 -6.22 -10.18
CA VAL A 214 9.21 -4.89 -9.74
C VAL A 214 8.00 -4.41 -10.54
N MET A 215 7.95 -4.65 -11.85
CA MET A 215 6.75 -4.34 -12.64
C MET A 215 5.52 -5.09 -12.14
N HIS A 216 5.66 -6.37 -11.76
CA HIS A 216 4.59 -7.13 -11.12
C HIS A 216 4.08 -6.49 -9.82
N LEU A 217 4.97 -5.82 -9.08
CA LEU A 217 4.65 -5.18 -7.82
C LEU A 217 3.96 -3.82 -7.99
N ILE A 218 4.35 -3.05 -9.02
CA ILE A 218 3.93 -1.64 -9.17
C ILE A 218 2.92 -1.39 -10.29
N SER A 219 2.71 -2.34 -11.21
CA SER A 219 1.88 -2.11 -12.41
C SER A 219 0.95 -3.27 -12.79
N ASP A 220 1.22 -4.49 -12.31
CA ASP A 220 0.38 -5.63 -12.68
C ASP A 220 -0.78 -5.80 -11.68
N THR A 221 -1.98 -5.79 -12.23
CA THR A 221 -3.20 -6.22 -11.55
C THR A 221 -3.37 -7.73 -11.76
N HIS A 222 -3.46 -8.47 -10.67
CA HIS A 222 -3.65 -9.92 -10.69
C HIS A 222 -5.10 -10.28 -10.42
N VAL A 223 -5.72 -11.04 -11.31
CA VAL A 223 -7.10 -11.52 -11.19
C VAL A 223 -7.07 -13.02 -10.89
N HIS A 224 -7.34 -13.38 -9.63
CA HIS A 224 -7.37 -14.76 -9.18
C HIS A 224 -8.78 -15.34 -9.35
N LEU A 225 -8.89 -16.39 -10.14
CA LEU A 225 -10.15 -16.99 -10.51
C LEU A 225 -10.56 -18.13 -9.56
N ALA A 226 -11.85 -18.42 -9.51
CA ALA A 226 -12.42 -19.55 -8.76
C ALA A 226 -11.84 -20.92 -9.19
N SER A 227 -11.34 -21.02 -10.42
CA SER A 227 -10.62 -22.19 -10.95
C SER A 227 -9.25 -22.42 -10.29
N GLY A 228 -8.71 -21.42 -9.57
CA GLY A 228 -7.35 -21.41 -9.04
C GLY A 228 -6.29 -20.92 -10.03
N THR A 229 -6.69 -20.42 -11.20
CA THR A 229 -5.77 -19.78 -12.16
C THR A 229 -5.72 -18.28 -11.93
N THR A 230 -4.60 -17.64 -12.27
CA THR A 230 -4.43 -16.19 -12.22
C THR A 230 -4.24 -15.62 -13.61
N ALA A 231 -4.93 -14.52 -13.90
CA ALA A 231 -4.68 -13.67 -15.07
C ALA A 231 -3.98 -12.38 -14.64
N ASN A 232 -3.04 -11.90 -15.44
CA ASN A 232 -2.27 -10.69 -15.15
C ASN A 232 -2.62 -9.62 -16.19
N VAL A 233 -3.01 -8.43 -15.74
CA VAL A 233 -3.40 -7.32 -16.60
C VAL A 233 -2.67 -6.06 -16.15
N ARG A 234 -2.03 -5.35 -17.09
CA ARG A 234 -1.50 -4.00 -16.85
C ARG A 234 -2.63 -3.00 -17.02
N ALA A 235 -3.54 -3.01 -16.04
CA ALA A 235 -4.83 -2.34 -16.13
C ALA A 235 -4.71 -0.81 -16.20
N ALA A 236 -5.58 -0.17 -16.97
CA ALA A 236 -5.70 1.28 -17.03
C ALA A 236 -6.19 1.86 -15.69
N ASN A 237 -5.72 3.06 -15.37
CA ASN A 237 -6.03 3.73 -14.11
C ASN A 237 -7.55 3.97 -13.94
N ALA A 238 -8.24 4.42 -14.99
CA ALA A 238 -9.68 4.65 -14.96
C ALA A 238 -10.48 3.37 -14.60
N ASP A 239 -10.08 2.22 -15.16
CA ASP A 239 -10.74 0.94 -14.87
C ASP A 239 -10.48 0.48 -13.43
N ILE A 240 -9.25 0.64 -12.95
CA ILE A 240 -8.88 0.37 -11.55
C ILE A 240 -9.73 1.21 -10.59
N TYR A 241 -9.83 2.52 -10.83
CA TYR A 241 -10.59 3.43 -9.97
C TYR A 241 -12.08 3.06 -9.92
N ASN A 242 -12.70 2.88 -11.09
CA ASN A 242 -14.11 2.51 -11.19
C ASN A 242 -14.40 1.16 -10.52
N LEU A 243 -13.54 0.16 -10.74
CA LEU A 243 -13.71 -1.16 -10.13
C LEU A 243 -13.64 -1.10 -8.60
N VAL A 244 -12.73 -0.31 -8.03
CA VAL A 244 -12.62 -0.15 -6.58
C VAL A 244 -13.86 0.56 -6.02
N LEU A 245 -14.38 1.59 -6.69
CA LEU A 245 -15.63 2.24 -6.31
C LEU A 245 -16.81 1.26 -6.33
N ASP A 246 -16.94 0.45 -7.38
CA ASP A 246 -17.99 -0.56 -7.50
C ASP A 246 -17.91 -1.60 -6.37
N ALA A 247 -16.70 -2.03 -6.00
CA ALA A 247 -16.51 -2.97 -4.91
C ALA A 247 -16.83 -2.38 -3.53
N TYR A 248 -16.59 -1.07 -3.33
CA TYR A 248 -17.06 -0.38 -2.13
C TYR A 248 -18.59 -0.30 -2.05
N ALA A 249 -19.27 -0.25 -3.21
CA ALA A 249 -20.73 -0.23 -3.27
C ALA A 249 -21.36 -1.63 -3.07
N GLY A 250 -20.60 -2.71 -3.24
CA GLY A 250 -21.05 -4.09 -3.06
C GLY A 250 -20.37 -5.06 -4.02
N MET A 251 -21.12 -6.00 -4.58
CA MET A 251 -20.61 -6.87 -5.65
C MET A 251 -20.58 -6.10 -6.98
N PRO A 252 -19.43 -6.00 -7.67
CA PRO A 252 -19.37 -5.37 -8.98
C PRO A 252 -20.30 -6.07 -9.99
N LEU A 253 -20.90 -5.31 -10.92
CA LEU A 253 -21.74 -5.88 -11.98
C LEU A 253 -20.93 -6.65 -13.03
N GLY A 254 -19.71 -6.17 -13.27
CA GLY A 254 -18.74 -6.76 -14.19
C GLY A 254 -17.35 -6.26 -13.83
N ILE A 255 -16.31 -6.96 -14.29
CA ILE A 255 -14.92 -6.53 -14.11
C ILE A 255 -14.34 -6.38 -15.52
N SER A 256 -14.08 -5.15 -15.92
CA SER A 256 -13.51 -4.81 -17.23
C SER A 256 -12.18 -4.10 -17.00
N LEU A 257 -11.10 -4.65 -17.54
CA LEU A 257 -9.75 -4.13 -17.40
C LEU A 257 -9.10 -4.00 -18.78
N SER A 258 -9.00 -2.78 -19.28
CA SER A 258 -8.22 -2.43 -20.47
C SER A 258 -6.73 -2.38 -20.14
N THR A 259 -5.89 -2.78 -21.09
CA THR A 259 -4.44 -2.80 -20.90
C THR A 259 -3.83 -1.47 -21.33
N ARG A 260 -3.00 -0.83 -20.49
CA ARG A 260 -2.44 0.52 -20.74
C ARG A 260 -1.72 0.70 -22.07
N ASP A 261 -1.09 -0.36 -22.58
CA ASP A 261 -0.22 -0.31 -23.76
C ASP A 261 -0.81 -1.04 -24.98
N SER A 262 -2.10 -1.40 -24.95
CA SER A 262 -2.74 -2.10 -26.06
C SER A 262 -4.24 -1.86 -26.11
N GLU A 263 -4.88 -2.19 -27.22
CA GLU A 263 -6.35 -2.15 -27.36
C GLU A 263 -7.03 -3.39 -26.74
N GLU A 264 -6.31 -4.21 -25.97
CA GLU A 264 -6.85 -5.41 -25.34
C GLU A 264 -7.71 -5.06 -24.11
N GLU A 265 -8.96 -5.50 -24.15
CA GLU A 265 -9.92 -5.43 -23.04
C GLU A 265 -10.18 -6.82 -22.45
N ASN A 266 -9.99 -6.93 -21.14
CA ASN A 266 -10.24 -8.17 -20.40
C ASN A 266 -11.53 -8.05 -19.59
N HIS A 267 -12.48 -8.96 -19.82
CA HIS A 267 -13.73 -9.01 -19.07
C HIS A 267 -13.82 -10.27 -18.22
N PHE A 268 -14.10 -10.10 -16.93
CA PHE A 268 -14.27 -11.19 -15.98
C PHE A 268 -15.66 -11.16 -15.36
N SER A 269 -16.23 -12.35 -15.14
CA SER A 269 -17.44 -12.48 -14.35
C SER A 269 -17.10 -12.34 -12.87
N PRO A 270 -17.71 -11.40 -12.11
CA PRO A 270 -17.47 -11.25 -10.68
C PRO A 270 -17.75 -12.53 -9.89
N SER A 271 -18.70 -13.36 -10.35
CA SER A 271 -19.02 -14.66 -9.74
C SER A 271 -17.92 -15.73 -9.90
N GLN A 272 -16.90 -15.45 -10.72
CA GLN A 272 -15.78 -16.35 -11.00
C GLN A 272 -14.44 -15.77 -10.53
N VAL A 273 -14.43 -14.57 -9.96
CA VAL A 273 -13.22 -13.90 -9.46
C VAL A 273 -13.22 -13.93 -7.94
N ALA A 274 -12.20 -14.58 -7.38
CA ALA A 274 -12.03 -14.69 -5.93
C ALA A 274 -11.30 -13.47 -5.34
N LEU A 275 -10.32 -12.94 -6.08
CA LEU A 275 -9.53 -11.79 -5.67
C LEU A 275 -9.09 -11.01 -6.92
N VAL A 276 -9.24 -9.68 -6.87
CA VAL A 276 -8.49 -8.75 -7.71
C VAL A 276 -7.45 -8.07 -6.83
N ASP A 277 -6.19 -8.19 -7.20
CA ASP A 277 -5.06 -7.68 -6.46
C ASP A 277 -4.37 -6.58 -7.28
N ILE A 278 -4.50 -5.33 -6.83
CA ILE A 278 -4.06 -4.11 -7.54
C ILE A 278 -2.88 -3.48 -6.80
N PRO A 279 -1.85 -2.95 -7.49
CA PRO A 279 -0.85 -2.10 -6.84
C PRO A 279 -1.49 -0.87 -6.18
N LEU A 280 -1.30 -0.69 -4.87
CA LEU A 280 -1.95 0.37 -4.09
C LEU A 280 -1.56 1.76 -4.59
N LEU A 281 -0.26 1.98 -4.87
CA LEU A 281 0.24 3.24 -5.42
C LEU A 281 -0.36 3.55 -6.80
N GLN A 282 -0.66 2.51 -7.61
CA GLN A 282 -1.33 2.72 -8.89
C GLN A 282 -2.78 3.17 -8.67
N TYR A 283 -3.50 2.54 -7.73
CA TYR A 283 -4.85 2.96 -7.37
C TYR A 283 -4.88 4.40 -6.83
N GLN A 284 -3.95 4.78 -5.96
CA GLN A 284 -3.86 6.16 -5.46
C GLN A 284 -3.62 7.17 -6.59
N THR A 285 -2.76 6.82 -7.55
CA THR A 285 -2.57 7.64 -8.77
C THR A 285 -3.88 7.78 -9.54
N ALA A 286 -4.62 6.68 -9.72
CA ALA A 286 -5.90 6.69 -10.41
C ALA A 286 -6.97 7.53 -9.68
N GLU A 287 -6.98 7.52 -8.35
CA GLU A 287 -7.87 8.35 -7.53
C GLU A 287 -7.58 9.84 -7.71
N ILE A 288 -6.30 10.23 -7.75
CA ILE A 288 -5.87 11.62 -8.00
C ILE A 288 -6.29 12.06 -9.42
N GLU A 289 -6.04 11.24 -10.43
CA GLU A 289 -6.43 11.51 -11.82
C GLU A 289 -7.95 11.71 -11.95
N ALA A 290 -8.75 10.80 -11.37
CA ALA A 290 -10.20 10.90 -11.39
C ALA A 290 -10.72 12.14 -10.65
N SER A 291 -10.11 12.49 -9.52
CA SER A 291 -10.46 13.69 -8.75
C SER A 291 -10.18 14.98 -9.55
N ALA A 292 -9.02 15.05 -10.22
CA ALA A 292 -8.67 16.19 -11.06
C ALA A 292 -9.60 16.34 -12.28
N GLU A 293 -10.04 15.22 -12.88
CA GLU A 293 -11.03 15.24 -13.96
C GLU A 293 -12.39 15.78 -13.49
N MET A 294 -12.84 15.42 -12.29
CA MET A 294 -14.10 15.90 -11.71
C MET A 294 -14.08 17.40 -11.36
N GLU A 295 -12.94 17.93 -10.89
CA GLU A 295 -12.78 19.36 -10.58
C GLU A 295 -12.67 20.25 -11.83
N GLY A 296 -12.27 19.66 -12.96
CA GLY A 296 -12.16 20.34 -14.26
C GLY A 296 -13.47 20.45 -15.06
N VAL A 297 -14.59 19.91 -14.52
CA VAL A 297 -15.93 19.88 -15.16
C VAL A 297 -16.85 20.99 -14.67
#